data_AF-A0A840CIX3-F1
#
_entry.id   AF-A0A840CIX3-F1
#
_cell.length_a   1.000
_cell.length_b   1.000
_cell.length_c   1.000
_cell.angle_alpha   90.00
_cell.angle_beta   90.00
_cell.angle_gamma   90.00
#
_symmetry.space_group_name_H-M   'P 1'
#
loop_
_entity.id
_entity.type
_entity.pdbx_description
1 polymer ?
#
loop_
_entity_poly.entity_id
_entity_poly.type
_entity_poly.pdbx_seq_one_letter_code
_entity_poly.pdbx_strand_id
1 'polypeptide(L)'
;MPRAALGGSGLDAAPAEIVPLPKVRFSDPDPWGQISYENALSARRAISYLLDRPLAELSQEDRAFIGDLVGRTLNKAEIEAAIKQRFRREQ
;
A
#
# COMPACT_ATOMS: atom_id res chain seq x y z
N MET A 1 -27.42 19.03 -56.43
CA MET A 1 -26.54 18.53 -55.35
C MET A 1 -25.75 17.33 -55.89
N PRO A 2 -24.41 17.37 -55.96
CA PRO A 2 -23.60 16.34 -56.64
C PRO A 2 -23.31 15.13 -55.72
N ARG A 3 -23.46 13.90 -56.23
CA ARG A 3 -23.30 12.60 -55.51
C ARG A 3 -21.85 12.16 -55.27
N ALA A 4 -20.88 13.09 -55.28
CA ALA A 4 -19.45 12.79 -55.33
C ALA A 4 -18.79 12.36 -53.99
N ALA A 5 -19.55 12.27 -52.89
CA ALA A 5 -19.00 11.99 -51.56
C ALA A 5 -19.15 10.54 -51.08
N LEU A 6 -19.78 9.65 -51.85
CA LEU A 6 -19.89 8.23 -51.52
C LEU A 6 -18.74 7.43 -52.16
N GLY A 7 -17.51 7.84 -51.87
CA GLY A 7 -16.33 7.01 -52.07
C GLY A 7 -16.29 5.95 -50.98
N GLY A 8 -16.89 4.78 -51.27
CA GLY A 8 -16.75 3.58 -50.46
C GLY A 8 -15.30 3.11 -50.48
N SER A 9 -14.47 3.71 -49.64
CA SER A 9 -13.20 3.10 -49.24
C SER A 9 -13.52 2.29 -48.01
N GLY A 10 -13.77 0.99 -48.20
CA GLY A 10 -13.68 0.03 -47.12
C GLY A 10 -12.30 0.19 -46.51
N LEU A 11 -12.23 0.88 -45.39
CA LEU A 11 -11.10 0.78 -44.49
C LEU A 11 -11.22 -0.63 -43.93
N ASP A 12 -10.65 -1.57 -44.68
CA ASP A 12 -10.24 -2.86 -44.15
C ASP A 12 -9.26 -2.52 -43.03
N ALA A 13 -9.82 -2.35 -41.83
CA ALA A 13 -9.07 -2.06 -40.64
C ALA A 13 -8.26 -3.32 -40.39
N ALA A 14 -7.01 -3.30 -40.85
CA ALA A 14 -6.06 -4.36 -40.61
C ALA A 14 -6.13 -4.71 -39.11
N PRO A 15 -6.35 -5.98 -38.73
CA PRO A 15 -6.45 -6.33 -37.33
C PRO A 15 -5.13 -5.96 -36.67
N ALA A 16 -5.18 -5.05 -35.70
CA ALA A 16 -4.03 -4.71 -34.90
C ALA A 16 -3.48 -6.00 -34.29
N GLU A 17 -2.21 -6.32 -34.56
CA GLU A 17 -1.56 -7.51 -34.04
C GLU A 17 -1.50 -7.41 -32.51
N ILE A 18 -2.33 -8.21 -31.84
CA ILE A 18 -2.42 -8.21 -30.37
C ILE A 18 -1.16 -8.90 -29.85
N VAL A 19 -0.13 -8.12 -29.53
CA VAL A 19 1.08 -8.64 -28.89
C VAL A 19 0.70 -9.12 -27.48
N PRO A 20 0.81 -10.43 -27.17
CA PRO A 20 0.45 -10.93 -25.85
C PRO A 20 1.51 -10.47 -24.83
N LEU A 21 1.11 -9.61 -23.90
CA LEU A 21 1.96 -9.26 -22.78
C LEU A 21 2.18 -10.49 -21.87
N PRO A 22 3.40 -10.69 -21.35
CA PRO A 22 3.66 -11.77 -20.41
C PRO A 22 2.81 -11.57 -19.15
N LYS A 23 1.91 -12.52 -18.89
CA LYS A 23 1.09 -12.55 -17.68
C LYS A 23 1.92 -13.15 -16.55
N VAL A 24 2.39 -12.31 -15.64
CA VAL A 24 3.06 -12.76 -14.41
C VAL A 24 2.00 -13.02 -13.34
N ARG A 25 2.13 -14.12 -12.59
CA ARG A 25 1.27 -14.38 -11.43
C ARG A 25 1.59 -13.37 -10.34
N PHE A 26 0.56 -12.76 -9.78
CA PHE A 26 0.69 -11.96 -8.56
C PHE A 26 0.98 -12.91 -7.39
N SER A 27 2.16 -12.78 -6.78
CA SER A 27 2.55 -13.51 -5.57
C SER A 27 2.52 -12.54 -4.40
N ASP A 28 1.43 -12.57 -3.65
CA ASP A 28 1.31 -11.85 -2.39
C ASP A 28 1.71 -12.77 -1.22
N PRO A 29 2.73 -12.42 -0.42
CA PRO A 29 3.05 -13.16 0.79
C PRO A 29 1.97 -13.06 1.89
N ASP A 30 1.08 -12.07 1.84
CA ASP A 30 -0.03 -11.88 2.80
C ASP A 30 -1.34 -11.47 2.10
N PRO A 31 -2.02 -12.39 1.40
CA PRO A 31 -3.18 -12.09 0.56
C PRO A 31 -4.36 -11.46 1.31
N TRP A 32 -4.37 -11.54 2.64
CA TRP A 32 -5.44 -11.05 3.51
C TRP A 32 -4.98 -9.92 4.44
N GLY A 33 -3.72 -9.46 4.36
CA GLY A 33 -3.19 -8.41 5.22
C GLY A 33 -3.27 -8.75 6.71
N GLN A 34 -3.18 -10.03 7.08
CA GLN A 34 -3.31 -10.48 8.47
C GLN A 34 -2.00 -10.30 9.24
N ILE A 35 -0.87 -10.45 8.56
CA ILE A 35 0.47 -10.50 9.13
C ILE A 35 1.07 -9.09 9.19
N SER A 36 0.87 -8.30 8.14
CA SER A 36 1.45 -6.97 8.01
C SER A 36 0.40 -5.88 7.82
N TYR A 37 0.73 -4.66 8.21
CA TYR A 37 -0.03 -3.49 7.80
C TYR A 37 0.19 -3.21 6.32
N GLU A 38 -0.86 -2.76 5.64
CA GLU A 38 -0.83 -2.41 4.21
C GLU A 38 0.22 -1.34 3.88
N ASN A 39 0.40 -0.36 4.78
CA ASN A 39 1.35 0.72 4.59
C ASN A 39 1.74 1.36 5.94
N ALA A 40 2.73 2.25 5.90
CA ALA A 40 3.24 2.95 7.07
C ALA A 40 2.20 3.81 7.80
N LEU A 41 1.24 4.40 7.07
CA LEU A 41 0.19 5.21 7.68
C LEU A 41 -0.79 4.33 8.48
N SER A 42 -1.18 3.18 7.94
CA SER A 42 -2.00 2.18 8.63
C SER A 42 -1.32 1.66 9.90
N ALA A 43 -0.01 1.39 9.84
CA ALA A 43 0.78 1.00 11.00
C ALA A 43 0.78 2.10 12.08
N ARG A 44 1.09 3.34 11.71
CA ARG A 44 1.06 4.49 12.65
C ARG A 44 -0.31 4.67 13.29
N ARG A 45 -1.38 4.56 12.50
CA ARG A 45 -2.75 4.66 13.00
C ARG A 45 -3.07 3.55 14.01
N ALA A 46 -2.67 2.31 13.72
CA ALA A 46 -2.85 1.19 14.63
C ALA A 46 -2.08 1.38 15.95
N ILE A 47 -0.88 1.94 15.90
CA ILE A 47 -0.10 2.27 17.11
C ILE A 47 -0.82 3.32 17.96
N SER A 48 -1.45 4.35 17.36
CA SER A 48 -2.28 5.30 18.11
C SER A 48 -3.40 4.62 18.87
N TYR A 49 -4.09 3.66 18.22
CA TYR A 49 -5.16 2.88 18.86
C TYR A 49 -4.62 1.97 19.97
N LEU A 50 -3.45 1.36 19.78
CA LEU A 50 -2.81 0.51 20.79
C LEU A 50 -2.43 1.28 22.05
N LEU A 51 -2.04 2.55 21.90
CA LEU A 51 -1.65 3.42 23.01
C LEU A 51 -2.81 4.22 23.61
N ASP A 52 -4.01 4.14 23.01
CA ASP A 52 -5.20 4.93 23.36
C ASP A 52 -4.93 6.45 23.42
N ARG A 53 -4.01 6.94 22.57
CA ARG A 53 -3.65 8.37 22.50
C ARG A 53 -3.08 8.75 21.13
N PRO A 54 -3.23 10.01 20.69
CA PRO A 54 -2.69 10.47 19.42
C PRO A 54 -1.15 10.51 19.43
N LEU A 55 -0.50 10.08 18.34
CA LEU A 55 0.97 10.12 18.22
C LEU A 55 1.55 11.54 18.33
N ALA A 56 0.74 12.57 18.09
CA ALA A 56 1.15 13.97 18.21
C ALA A 56 1.42 14.41 19.66
N GLU A 57 0.90 13.69 20.65
CA GLU A 57 1.14 13.94 22.07
C GLU A 57 2.40 13.24 22.59
N LEU A 58 2.97 12.31 21.82
CA LEU A 58 4.19 11.60 22.20
C LEU A 58 5.41 12.53 22.21
N SER A 59 6.45 12.16 22.95
CA SER A 59 7.72 12.86 22.89
C SER A 59 8.33 12.80 21.47
N GLN A 60 9.24 13.72 21.15
CA GLN A 60 9.92 13.70 19.85
C GLN A 60 10.74 12.41 19.68
N GLU A 61 11.31 11.87 20.77
CA GLU A 61 12.05 10.62 20.78
C GLU A 61 11.14 9.43 20.41
N ASP A 62 9.95 9.34 21.02
CA ASP A 62 9.00 8.26 20.76
C ASP A 62 8.44 8.32 19.34
N ARG A 63 8.17 9.53 18.83
CA ARG A 63 7.74 9.70 17.44
C ARG A 63 8.82 9.27 16.45
N ALA A 64 10.09 9.59 16.73
CA ALA A 64 11.22 9.15 15.92
C ALA A 64 11.36 7.63 15.95
N PHE A 65 11.24 7.02 17.14
CA PHE A 65 11.25 5.57 17.32
C PHE A 65 10.14 4.89 16.52
N ILE A 66 8.91 5.36 16.61
CA ILE A 66 7.77 4.81 15.83
C ILE A 66 8.01 4.98 14.33
N GLY A 67 8.55 6.13 13.90
CA GLY A 67 8.88 6.39 12.51
C GLY A 67 9.91 5.39 11.95
N ASP A 68 10.97 5.14 12.71
CA ASP A 68 12.03 4.19 12.36
C ASP A 68 11.54 2.73 12.44
N LEU A 69 10.75 2.37 13.45
CA LEU A 69 10.14 1.04 13.59
C LEU A 69 9.26 0.69 12.38
N VAL A 70 8.36 1.59 12.01
CA VAL A 70 7.46 1.41 10.85
C VAL A 70 8.23 1.43 9.52
N GLY A 71 9.36 2.13 9.46
CA GLY A 71 10.26 2.10 8.30
C GLY A 71 11.01 0.77 8.14
N ARG A 72 11.24 0.05 9.25
CA ARG A 72 11.93 -1.25 9.27
C ARG A 72 11.00 -2.43 9.08
N THR A 73 9.82 -2.39 9.70
CA THR A 73 8.87 -3.51 9.68
C THR A 73 7.43 -2.99 9.63
N LEU A 74 6.58 -3.71 8.89
CA LEU A 74 5.13 -3.54 8.90
C LEU A 74 4.44 -4.73 9.56
N ASN A 75 5.18 -5.66 10.16
CA ASN A 75 4.62 -6.83 10.82
C ASN A 75 3.89 -6.41 12.11
N LYS A 76 2.63 -6.82 12.24
CA LYS A 76 1.76 -6.41 13.36
C LYS A 76 2.29 -6.90 14.70
N ALA A 77 2.76 -8.15 14.77
CA ALA A 77 3.24 -8.75 16.01
C ALA A 77 4.56 -8.11 16.47
N GLU A 78 5.46 -7.82 15.53
CA GLU A 78 6.72 -7.14 15.84
C GLU A 78 6.49 -5.70 16.33
N ILE A 79 5.59 -4.96 15.65
CA ILE A 79 5.22 -3.60 16.05
C ILE A 79 4.61 -3.63 17.45
N GLU A 80 3.62 -4.51 17.70
CA GLU A 80 2.96 -4.61 18.99
C GLU A 80 3.95 -4.95 20.12
N ALA A 81 4.87 -5.89 19.88
CA ALA A 81 5.91 -6.25 20.83
C ALA A 81 6.88 -5.09 21.13
N ALA A 82 7.33 -4.38 20.10
CA ALA A 82 8.26 -3.25 20.24
C ALA A 82 7.61 -2.06 20.98
N ILE A 83 6.36 -1.73 20.65
CA ILE A 83 5.60 -0.67 21.34
C ILE A 83 5.37 -1.06 22.80
N LYS A 84 4.91 -2.29 23.09
CA LYS A 84 4.76 -2.77 24.47
C LYS A 84 6.07 -2.72 25.25
N GLN A 85 7.20 -3.06 24.63
CA GLN A 85 8.50 -3.02 25.28
C GLN A 85 8.96 -1.59 25.60
N ARG A 86 8.75 -0.64 24.68
CA ARG A 86 9.12 0.77 24.87
C ARG A 86 8.28 1.41 25.97
N PHE A 87 6.95 1.34 25.86
CA PHE A 87 6.05 2.02 26.80
C PHE A 87 5.86 1.28 28.14
N ARG A 88 6.28 0.01 28.27
CA ARG A 88 6.40 -0.64 29.59
C ARG A 88 7.55 -0.07 30.42
N ARG A 89 8.62 0.43 29.79
CA ARG A 89 9.76 1.03 30.51
C ARG A 89 9.46 2.45 31.03
N GLU A 90 8.38 3.06 30.56
CA GLU A 90 7.97 4.43 30.91
C GLU A 90 6.82 4.47 31.94
N GLN A 91 6.35 3.31 32.41
CA GLN A 91 5.41 3.16 33.53
C GLN A 91 6.15 2.65 34.77
#